data_AF-T0ZI17-F1
#
_entry.id   AF-T0ZI17-F1
#
_cell.length_a   1.000
_cell.length_b   1.000
_cell.length_c   1.000
_cell.angle_alpha   90.00
_cell.angle_beta   90.00
_cell.angle_gamma   90.00
#
_symmetry.space_group_name_H-M   'P 1'
#
loop_
_entity.id
_entity.type
_entity.pdbx_description
1 polymer ?
#
loop_
_entity_poly.entity_id
_entity_poly.type
_entity_poly.pdbx_seq_one_letter_code
_entity_poly.pdbx_strand_id
1 'polypeptide(L)'
;MTIAGATSSAPDETAEAFLCRAEAQLLDLSVESQRAEWVHATYLSVDTADLAARAFARRVRASVELARGWGRYESPSLPADIRRKGLLLRLSQSLVAPSGPGESEELAHRVAAMGGSLCDVSGAEFRGDPSRWISRRSPTSYPR
;
A
#
# COMPACT_ATOMS: atom_id res chain seq x y z
N MET A 1 16.05 48.68 7.99
CA MET A 1 15.56 47.60 8.86
C MET A 1 15.84 46.29 8.15
N THR A 2 16.97 45.67 8.49
CA THR A 2 17.44 44.42 7.89
C THR A 2 16.67 43.26 8.52
N ILE A 3 15.96 42.46 7.73
CA ILE A 3 15.44 41.17 8.21
C ILE A 3 16.28 40.04 7.63
N ALA A 4 16.65 39.17 8.54
CA ALA A 4 17.62 38.09 8.44
C ALA A 4 17.30 37.12 7.29
N GLY A 5 18.35 36.69 6.59
CA GLY A 5 18.29 35.60 5.62
C GLY A 5 17.87 34.31 6.31
N ALA A 6 16.83 33.68 5.79
CA ALA A 6 16.47 32.32 6.15
C ALA A 6 17.61 31.38 5.75
N THR A 7 18.31 30.83 6.74
CA THR A 7 19.22 29.70 6.53
C THR A 7 18.37 28.47 6.19
N SER A 8 18.10 28.30 4.89
CA SER A 8 17.71 27.01 4.34
C SER A 8 18.88 26.05 4.60
N SER A 9 18.83 25.32 5.71
CA SER A 9 19.78 24.25 5.96
C SER A 9 19.71 23.30 4.78
N ALA A 10 20.83 23.11 4.09
CA ALA A 10 20.94 22.08 3.08
C ALA A 10 20.59 20.73 3.73
N PRO A 11 19.93 19.80 3.00
CA PRO A 11 19.66 18.47 3.54
C PRO A 11 20.97 17.77 3.92
N ASP A 12 20.95 17.02 5.02
CA ASP A 12 22.13 16.34 5.60
C ASP A 12 22.71 15.23 4.69
N GLU A 13 21.95 14.79 3.68
CA GLU A 13 22.36 13.81 2.68
C GLU A 13 22.16 14.36 1.25
N THR A 14 22.87 13.79 0.26
CA THR A 14 22.67 14.15 -1.15
C THR A 14 21.35 13.56 -1.69
N ALA A 15 20.79 14.16 -2.74
CA ALA A 15 19.60 13.64 -3.41
C ALA A 15 19.78 12.20 -3.91
N GLU A 16 20.98 11.86 -4.36
CA GLU A 16 21.34 10.51 -4.81
C GLU A 16 21.40 9.52 -3.63
N ALA A 17 21.99 9.92 -2.51
CA ALA A 17 22.02 9.10 -1.29
C ALA A 17 20.60 8.85 -0.76
N PHE A 18 19.74 9.88 -0.75
CA PHE A 18 18.33 9.74 -0.39
C PHE A 18 17.62 8.70 -1.27
N LEU A 19 17.78 8.79 -2.60
CA LEU A 19 17.15 7.84 -3.53
C LEU A 19 17.68 6.42 -3.36
N CYS A 20 19.00 6.26 -3.18
CA CYS A 20 19.60 4.94 -2.94
C CYS A 20 19.01 4.28 -1.68
N ARG A 21 18.91 5.04 -0.59
CA ARG A 21 18.28 4.58 0.66
C ARG A 21 16.79 4.29 0.47
N ALA A 22 16.07 5.14 -0.25
CA ALA A 22 14.65 4.95 -0.55
C ALA A 22 14.41 3.67 -1.37
N GLU A 23 15.22 3.44 -2.41
CA GLU A 23 15.16 2.25 -3.26
C GLU A 23 15.43 0.98 -2.44
N ALA A 24 16.48 0.98 -1.61
CA ALA A 24 16.80 -0.16 -0.74
C ALA A 24 15.67 -0.47 0.25
N GLN A 25 15.17 0.55 0.97
CA GLN A 25 14.11 0.38 1.96
C GLN A 25 12.81 -0.13 1.31
N LEU A 26 12.42 0.41 0.15
CA LEU A 26 11.21 -0.02 -0.55
C LEU A 26 11.36 -1.42 -1.14
N LEU A 27 12.55 -1.80 -1.58
CA LEU A 27 12.83 -3.15 -2.07
C LEU A 27 12.63 -4.18 -0.95
N ASP A 28 13.21 -3.95 0.22
CA ASP A 28 13.09 -4.85 1.37
C ASP A 28 11.63 -5.03 1.80
N LEU A 29 10.90 -3.92 1.95
CA LEU A 29 9.47 -3.94 2.30
C LEU A 29 8.60 -4.56 1.19
N SER A 30 8.99 -4.42 -0.07
CA SER A 30 8.32 -5.07 -1.20
C SER A 30 8.46 -6.58 -1.14
N VAL A 31 9.68 -7.09 -0.89
CA VAL A 31 9.92 -8.52 -0.74
C VAL A 31 9.14 -9.09 0.44
N GLU A 32 9.13 -8.40 1.59
CA GLU A 32 8.34 -8.81 2.75
C GLU A 32 6.84 -8.88 2.44
N SER A 33 6.29 -7.79 1.89
CA SER A 33 4.87 -7.68 1.53
C SER A 33 4.46 -8.75 0.51
N GLN A 34 5.28 -9.02 -0.51
CA GLN A 34 4.99 -10.03 -1.53
C GLN A 34 5.03 -11.45 -0.97
N ARG A 35 5.95 -11.75 -0.04
CA ARG A 35 6.00 -13.07 0.61
C ARG A 35 4.77 -13.30 1.49
N ALA A 36 4.35 -12.30 2.26
CA ALA A 36 3.15 -12.40 3.08
C ALA A 36 1.89 -12.59 2.21
N GLU A 37 1.80 -11.85 1.11
CA GLU A 37 0.71 -11.99 0.13
C GLU A 37 0.68 -13.39 -0.49
N TRP A 38 1.84 -13.94 -0.88
CA TRP A 38 1.92 -15.29 -1.43
C TRP A 38 1.46 -16.37 -0.43
N VAL A 39 1.83 -16.22 0.85
CA VAL A 39 1.36 -17.11 1.92
C VAL A 39 -0.16 -17.01 2.07
N HIS A 40 -0.72 -15.80 2.08
CA HIS A 40 -2.17 -15.61 2.16
C HIS A 40 -2.89 -16.22 0.96
N ALA A 41 -2.38 -16.02 -0.25
CA ALA A 41 -2.94 -16.61 -1.47
C ALA A 41 -2.92 -18.15 -1.47
N THR A 42 -1.99 -18.75 -0.72
CA THR A 42 -1.90 -20.22 -0.57
C THR A 42 -2.74 -20.74 0.59
N TYR A 43 -2.89 -19.96 1.67
CA TYR A 43 -3.49 -20.36 2.94
C TYR A 43 -4.58 -19.39 3.40
N LEU A 44 -5.56 -19.13 2.55
CA LEU A 44 -6.70 -18.21 2.70
C LEU A 44 -7.39 -18.28 4.09
N SER A 45 -6.82 -17.60 5.07
CA SER A 45 -7.22 -17.61 6.48
C SER A 45 -7.13 -16.20 7.04
N VAL A 46 -7.88 -15.94 8.12
CA VAL A 46 -7.91 -14.61 8.76
C VAL A 46 -6.53 -14.17 9.23
N ASP A 47 -5.75 -15.08 9.82
CA ASP A 47 -4.42 -14.77 10.34
C ASP A 47 -3.44 -14.41 9.21
N THR A 48 -3.47 -15.14 8.09
CA THR A 48 -2.61 -14.82 6.94
C THR A 48 -3.04 -13.54 6.23
N ALA A 49 -4.35 -13.26 6.19
CA ALA A 49 -4.89 -12.00 5.67
C ALA A 49 -4.39 -10.80 6.49
N ASP A 50 -4.44 -10.90 7.83
CA ASP A 50 -3.93 -9.86 8.73
C ASP A 50 -2.41 -9.67 8.59
N LEU A 51 -1.63 -10.75 8.47
CA LEU A 51 -0.19 -10.67 8.21
C LEU A 51 0.12 -9.97 6.88
N ALA A 52 -0.58 -10.33 5.79
CA ALA A 52 -0.43 -9.70 4.49
C ALA A 52 -0.81 -8.21 4.52
N ALA A 53 -1.95 -7.88 5.15
CA ALA A 53 -2.41 -6.50 5.29
C ALA A 53 -1.42 -5.62 6.08
N ARG A 54 -0.86 -6.13 7.19
CA ARG A 54 0.15 -5.41 7.98
C ARG A 54 1.43 -5.15 7.20
N ALA A 55 1.92 -6.14 6.44
CA ALA A 55 3.12 -5.99 5.62
C ALA A 55 2.89 -4.99 4.47
N PHE A 56 1.73 -5.06 3.82
CA PHE A 56 1.33 -4.09 2.81
C PHE A 56 1.25 -2.66 3.37
N ALA A 57 0.61 -2.48 4.54
CA ALA A 57 0.49 -1.19 5.20
C ALA A 57 1.86 -0.57 5.55
N ARG A 58 2.82 -1.37 6.03
CA ARG A 58 4.20 -0.90 6.27
C ARG A 58 4.85 -0.37 4.99
N ARG A 59 4.74 -1.12 3.89
CA ARG A 59 5.29 -0.71 2.59
C ARG A 59 4.67 0.58 2.08
N VAL A 60 3.34 0.71 2.16
CA VAL A 60 2.64 1.93 1.73
C VAL A 60 3.04 3.14 2.59
N ARG A 61 3.10 2.98 3.92
CA ARG A 61 3.52 4.05 4.84
C ARG A 61 4.93 4.56 4.49
N ALA A 62 5.89 3.66 4.35
CA ALA A 62 7.26 4.03 3.97
C ALA A 62 7.29 4.74 2.61
N SER A 63 6.52 4.27 1.64
CA SER A 63 6.46 4.87 0.31
C SER A 63 5.89 6.29 0.32
N VAL A 64 4.88 6.56 1.15
CA VAL A 64 4.33 7.90 1.36
C VAL A 64 5.36 8.82 2.04
N GLU A 65 6.01 8.33 3.10
CA GLU A 65 7.03 9.10 3.84
C GLU A 65 8.21 9.48 2.94
N LEU A 66 8.70 8.54 2.13
CA LEU A 66 9.77 8.77 1.17
C LEU A 66 9.33 9.72 0.04
N ALA A 67 8.13 9.56 -0.52
CA ALA A 67 7.61 10.48 -1.53
C ALA A 67 7.45 11.92 -1.01
N ARG A 68 7.03 12.09 0.25
CA ARG A 68 7.00 13.41 0.94
C ARG A 68 8.41 13.95 1.15
N GLY A 69 9.34 13.09 1.56
CA GLY A 69 10.75 13.46 1.79
C GLY A 69 11.46 13.98 0.54
N TRP A 70 11.10 13.48 -0.64
CA TRP A 70 11.69 13.90 -1.92
C TRP A 70 11.54 15.40 -2.20
N GLY A 71 10.47 16.04 -1.73
CA GLY A 71 10.23 17.47 -1.97
C GLY A 71 11.36 18.39 -1.49
N ARG A 72 12.19 17.96 -0.53
CA ARG A 72 13.37 18.70 -0.05
C ARG A 72 14.54 18.69 -1.03
N TYR A 73 14.55 17.76 -1.99
CA TYR A 73 15.65 17.56 -2.94
C TYR A 73 15.30 18.06 -4.35
N GLU A 74 14.05 18.49 -4.61
CA GLU A 74 13.63 18.96 -5.92
C GLU A 74 14.41 20.20 -6.35
N SER A 75 15.24 20.06 -7.38
CA SER A 75 15.96 21.16 -8.00
C SER A 75 16.03 21.00 -9.53
N PRO A 76 15.88 22.08 -10.31
CA PRO A 76 16.11 22.08 -11.75
C PRO A 76 17.55 21.70 -12.15
N SER A 77 18.52 21.87 -11.24
CA SER A 77 19.94 21.58 -11.49
C SER A 77 20.32 20.10 -11.35
N LEU A 78 19.42 19.25 -10.87
CA LEU A 78 19.70 17.82 -10.70
C LEU A 78 19.89 17.11 -12.07
N PRO A 79 20.76 16.09 -12.12
CA PRO A 79 20.86 15.18 -13.26
C PRO A 79 19.49 14.61 -13.67
N ALA A 80 19.30 14.39 -14.97
CA ALA A 80 18.00 14.02 -15.55
C ALA A 80 17.49 12.65 -15.04
N ASP A 81 18.40 11.73 -14.77
CA ASP A 81 18.15 10.41 -14.19
C ASP A 81 17.65 10.50 -12.75
N ILE A 82 18.32 11.28 -11.90
CA ILE A 82 17.93 11.52 -10.50
C ILE A 82 16.56 12.20 -10.42
N ARG A 83 16.32 13.21 -11.26
CA ARG A 83 15.00 13.86 -11.37
C ARG A 83 13.91 12.89 -11.77
N ARG A 84 14.19 12.01 -12.74
CA ARG A 84 13.22 11.01 -13.21
C ARG A 84 12.88 10.02 -12.11
N LYS A 85 13.88 9.51 -11.38
CA LYS A 85 13.68 8.60 -10.24
C LYS A 85 12.83 9.24 -9.14
N GLY A 86 13.13 10.47 -8.76
CA GLY A 86 12.33 11.22 -7.79
C GLY A 86 10.90 11.47 -8.24
N LEU A 87 10.70 11.79 -9.53
CA LEU A 87 9.36 11.91 -10.12
C LEU A 87 8.61 10.58 -10.05
N LEU A 88 9.24 9.45 -10.39
CA LEU A 88 8.64 8.13 -10.29
C LEU A 88 8.27 7.78 -8.84
N LEU A 89 9.12 8.14 -7.87
CA LEU A 89 8.82 7.94 -6.45
C LEU A 89 7.54 8.69 -6.06
N ARG A 90 7.36 9.95 -6.50
CA ARG A 90 6.11 10.70 -6.27
C ARG A 90 4.91 10.12 -7.01
N LEU A 91 5.07 9.74 -8.28
CA LEU A 91 3.99 9.22 -9.12
C LEU A 91 3.54 7.81 -8.72
N SER A 92 4.43 7.01 -8.12
CA SER A 92 4.10 5.66 -7.65
C SER A 92 3.01 5.64 -6.57
N GLN A 93 2.71 6.79 -5.96
CA GLN A 93 1.66 6.93 -4.95
C GLN A 93 0.34 7.33 -5.61
N SER A 94 -0.52 6.35 -5.91
CA SER A 94 -1.89 6.61 -6.41
C SER A 94 -2.81 7.21 -5.34
N LEU A 95 -2.47 7.02 -4.07
CA LEU A 95 -3.18 7.59 -2.93
C LEU A 95 -2.51 8.91 -2.57
N VAL A 96 -3.18 10.03 -2.83
CA VAL A 96 -2.82 11.31 -2.20
C VAL A 96 -3.05 11.12 -0.71
N ALA A 97 -1.99 10.72 0.00
CA ALA A 97 -2.06 10.57 1.44
C ALA A 97 -2.33 11.96 2.04
N PRO A 98 -3.48 12.15 2.67
CA PRO A 98 -3.89 13.44 3.21
C PRO A 98 -2.84 13.96 4.22
N SER A 99 -2.57 15.27 4.18
CA SER A 99 -1.37 15.89 4.75
C SER A 99 -1.35 15.94 6.29
N GLY A 100 -2.46 15.60 6.96
CA GLY A 100 -2.54 15.54 8.42
C GLY A 100 -2.03 14.21 9.01
N PRO A 101 -1.38 14.22 10.19
CA PRO A 101 -0.94 13.01 10.87
C PRO A 101 -2.10 12.04 11.18
N GLY A 102 -3.27 12.55 11.56
CA GLY A 102 -4.46 11.72 11.81
C GLY A 102 -5.10 11.12 10.56
N GLU A 103 -5.06 11.84 9.44
CA GLU A 103 -5.66 11.38 8.18
C GLU A 103 -4.79 10.28 7.51
N SER A 104 -3.47 10.32 7.76
CA SER A 104 -2.54 9.27 7.32
C SER A 104 -2.72 7.98 8.12
N GLU A 105 -3.02 8.06 9.42
CA GLU A 105 -3.38 6.90 10.25
C GLU A 105 -4.73 6.32 9.86
N GLU A 106 -5.73 7.17 9.62
CA GLU A 106 -7.05 6.74 9.17
C GLU A 106 -6.97 6.05 7.81
N LEU A 107 -6.20 6.58 6.86
CA LEU A 107 -5.96 5.94 5.57
C LEU A 107 -5.24 4.60 5.73
N ALA A 108 -4.21 4.52 6.58
CA ALA A 108 -3.53 3.26 6.86
C ALA A 108 -4.48 2.22 7.48
N HIS A 109 -5.37 2.64 8.38
CA HIS A 109 -6.41 1.79 8.95
C HIS A 109 -7.41 1.31 7.89
N ARG A 110 -7.88 2.21 7.01
CA ARG A 110 -8.81 1.88 5.92
C ARG A 110 -8.18 0.96 4.86
N VAL A 111 -6.90 1.16 4.54
CA VAL A 111 -6.14 0.28 3.63
C VAL A 111 -5.97 -1.12 4.25
N ALA A 112 -5.71 -1.21 5.56
CA ALA A 112 -5.67 -2.50 6.25
C ALA A 112 -7.05 -3.18 6.30
N ALA A 113 -8.12 -2.42 6.56
CA ALA A 113 -9.50 -2.92 6.57
C ALA A 113 -9.93 -3.46 5.20
N MET A 114 -9.47 -2.85 4.10
CA MET A 114 -9.75 -3.32 2.74
C MET A 114 -9.15 -4.71 2.46
N GLY A 115 -8.02 -5.06 3.08
CA GLY A 115 -7.44 -6.41 3.00
C GLY A 115 -8.24 -7.45 3.80
N GLY A 116 -8.85 -7.05 4.92
CA GLY A 116 -9.66 -7.95 5.76
C GLY A 116 -11.07 -8.23 5.22
N SER A 117 -11.64 -7.33 4.42
CA SER A 117 -13.01 -7.46 3.92
C SER A 117 -13.23 -8.66 2.99
N LEU A 118 -12.18 -9.18 2.33
CA LEU A 118 -12.29 -10.38 1.52
C LEU A 118 -12.66 -11.62 2.35
N CYS A 119 -12.21 -11.70 3.60
CA CYS A 119 -12.54 -12.79 4.52
C CYS A 119 -13.94 -12.61 5.15
N ASP A 120 -14.40 -11.37 5.34
CA ASP A 120 -15.73 -11.07 5.90
C ASP A 120 -16.87 -11.50 4.96
N VAL A 121 -16.66 -11.48 3.64
CA VAL A 121 -17.64 -11.97 2.66
C VAL A 121 -17.95 -13.47 2.84
N SER A 122 -17.04 -14.26 3.40
CA SER A 122 -17.31 -15.69 3.70
C SER A 122 -18.19 -15.91 4.93
N GLY A 123 -18.47 -14.84 5.70
CA GLY A 123 -19.39 -14.85 6.85
C GLY A 123 -20.83 -14.44 6.52
N ALA A 124 -21.13 -14.10 5.26
CA ALA A 124 -22.49 -13.87 4.81
C ALA A 124 -23.27 -15.20 4.83
N GLU A 125 -23.79 -15.51 6.02
CA GLU A 125 -24.76 -16.56 6.27
C GLU A 125 -25.82 -16.50 5.16
N PHE A 126 -25.85 -17.53 4.32
CA PHE A 126 -26.79 -17.68 3.21
C PHE A 126 -28.19 -17.79 3.83
N ARG A 127 -28.81 -16.65 4.13
CA ARG A 127 -30.12 -16.53 4.79
C ARG A 127 -31.22 -16.82 3.77
N GLY A 128 -31.16 -18.01 3.18
CA GLY A 128 -32.14 -18.54 2.24
C GLY A 128 -32.51 -19.94 2.68
N ASP A 129 -33.80 -20.16 2.94
CA ASP A 129 -34.36 -21.46 3.26
C ASP A 129 -33.89 -22.54 2.25
N PRO A 130 -33.12 -23.55 2.69
CA PRO A 130 -32.55 -24.56 1.81
C PRO A 130 -33.60 -25.42 1.09
N SER A 131 -34.85 -25.46 1.59
CA SER A 131 -35.95 -26.19 0.97
C SER A 131 -36.42 -25.60 -0.37
N ARG A 132 -36.11 -24.31 -0.64
CA ARG A 132 -36.40 -23.66 -1.94
C ARG A 132 -35.49 -24.12 -3.08
N TRP A 133 -34.33 -24.69 -2.78
CA TRP A 133 -33.36 -25.17 -3.77
C TRP A 133 -33.60 -26.63 -4.17
N ILE A 134 -34.19 -27.42 -3.27
CA ILE A 134 -34.45 -28.84 -3.49
C ILE A 134 -35.64 -29.05 -4.44
N SER A 135 -36.64 -28.16 -4.41
CA SER A 135 -37.85 -28.26 -5.23
C SER A 135 -37.70 -27.80 -6.70
N ARG A 136 -36.54 -27.26 -7.10
CA ARG A 136 -36.28 -26.79 -8.48
C ARG A 136 -35.39 -27.71 -9.32
N ARG A 137 -34.91 -28.84 -8.79
CA ARG A 137 -34.23 -29.86 -9.62
C ARG A 137 -35.27 -30.72 -10.33
N SER A 138 -35.69 -30.29 -11.51
CA SER A 138 -36.28 -31.21 -12.49
C SER A 138 -35.29 -32.34 -12.74
N PRO A 139 -35.71 -33.62 -12.72
CA PRO A 139 -34.80 -34.72 -13.02
C PRO A 139 -34.49 -34.69 -14.52
N THR A 140 -33.34 -34.13 -14.90
CA THR A 140 -32.79 -34.36 -16.24
C THR A 140 -32.18 -35.76 -16.24
N SER A 141 -32.98 -36.73 -16.70
CA SER A 141 -32.50 -38.05 -17.10
C SER A 141 -31.37 -37.90 -18.11
N TYR A 142 -30.18 -38.41 -17.77
CA TYR A 142 -29.12 -38.63 -18.75
C TYR A 142 -29.41 -39.94 -19.49
N PRO A 143 -29.43 -39.95 -20.85
CA PRO A 143 -29.47 -41.21 -21.59
C PRO A 143 -28.14 -41.94 -21.42
N ARG A 144 -28.22 -43.27 -21.29
CA ARG A 144 -27.07 -44.19 -21.25
C ARG A 144 -26.45 -44.37 -22.63
#